data_AF-A0A1B6KUM9-F1
#
_entry.id   AF-A0A1B6KUM9-F1
#
_cell.length_a   1.000
_cell.length_b   1.000
_cell.length_c   1.000
_cell.angle_alpha   90.00
_cell.angle_beta   90.00
_cell.angle_gamma   90.00
#
_symmetry.space_group_name_H-M   'P 1'
#
loop_
_entity.id
_entity.type
_entity.pdbx_description
1 polymer ?
#
loop_
_entity_poly.entity_id
_entity_poly.type
_entity_poly.pdbx_seq_one_letter_code
_entity_poly.pdbx_strand_id
1 'polypeptide(L)'
;VEYRNKSKSVAKLAKVLGSSSIEKIANLNDLTEEVELCVKILSDIMDLLFVAPPGSTIRDITEVMLTVLRTVIQSTIAMDRESPLVGSLVAVMISVFRQMTAFHFEMYICHFATPTDLLDFLMEILLVFKDLVSRPVYPMDWSEMIMLQNSVILKSLRFFSHTIRDFFFTKFEHQAWNNFFHCAISFLTQPALQLDNFSANKRWRIVSRYKDMRRETGFEIRSMWFNLGQHKIQFVPSVVGSFLEMTLIPETELRRATIPIFFDMMQCEFYSARDPYAETKRDAANIRANFSEFENEMIAKLDNLVEAGRGDEHYKDLFNEIMMNLCENHSTLKEQGVRFVAC
;
A
#
# COMPACT_ATOMS: atom_id res chain seq x y z
N VAL A 1 -8.26 -0.46 33.90
CA VAL A 1 -8.61 -0.83 32.50
C VAL A 1 -7.33 -1.06 31.70
N GLU A 2 -6.39 -0.12 31.75
CA GLU A 2 -5.03 -0.20 31.18
C GLU A 2 -4.27 -1.51 31.43
N TYR A 3 -4.18 -1.97 32.69
CA TYR A 3 -3.51 -3.23 33.04
C TYR A 3 -4.16 -4.46 32.38
N ARG A 4 -5.49 -4.44 32.23
CA ARG A 4 -6.26 -5.55 31.63
C ARG A 4 -6.09 -5.61 30.11
N ASN A 5 -5.82 -4.48 29.45
CA ASN A 5 -5.51 -4.43 28.02
C ASN A 5 -4.05 -4.84 27.78
N LYS A 6 -3.11 -4.42 28.64
CA LYS A 6 -1.69 -4.85 28.60
C LYS A 6 -1.55 -6.38 28.66
N SER A 7 -2.20 -7.05 29.64
CA SER A 7 -2.10 -8.52 29.79
C SER A 7 -2.75 -9.31 28.64
N LYS A 8 -3.83 -8.80 28.03
CA LYS A 8 -4.49 -9.47 26.89
C LYS A 8 -3.64 -9.44 25.61
N SER A 9 -2.94 -8.34 25.39
CA SER A 9 -2.06 -8.16 24.24
C SER A 9 -0.87 -9.12 24.27
N VAL A 10 -0.24 -9.24 25.43
CA VAL A 10 0.94 -10.08 25.65
C VAL A 10 0.61 -11.56 25.52
N ALA A 11 -0.59 -11.98 25.93
CA ALA A 11 -1.07 -13.35 25.71
C ALA A 11 -1.23 -13.73 24.22
N LYS A 12 -1.59 -12.76 23.35
CA LYS A 12 -1.63 -12.99 21.89
C LYS A 12 -0.23 -13.09 21.30
N LEU A 13 0.70 -12.27 21.78
CA LEU A 13 2.11 -12.27 21.38
C LEU A 13 2.81 -13.59 21.76
N ALA A 14 2.55 -14.09 22.97
CA ALA A 14 3.07 -15.37 23.48
C ALA A 14 2.77 -16.55 22.53
N LYS A 15 1.58 -16.53 21.92
CA LYS A 15 1.12 -17.53 20.96
C LYS A 15 1.87 -17.46 19.63
N VAL A 16 2.26 -16.26 19.18
CA VAL A 16 3.10 -16.05 17.99
C VAL A 16 4.52 -16.52 18.22
N LEU A 17 5.03 -16.34 19.45
CA LEU A 17 6.37 -16.78 19.86
C LEU A 17 6.46 -18.28 20.20
N GLY A 18 5.41 -19.07 19.96
CA GLY A 18 5.44 -20.53 20.08
C GLY A 18 5.32 -21.09 21.50
N SER A 19 4.91 -20.29 22.49
CA SER A 19 4.70 -20.79 23.85
C SER A 19 3.36 -21.55 23.97
N SER A 20 3.44 -22.85 24.29
CA SER A 20 2.28 -23.72 24.46
C SER A 20 1.43 -23.25 25.65
N SER A 21 0.14 -23.11 25.40
CA SER A 21 -0.86 -22.76 26.41
C SER A 21 -0.94 -23.89 27.44
N ILE A 22 -0.59 -23.63 28.71
CA ILE A 22 -1.18 -24.29 29.91
C ILE A 22 -0.66 -23.68 31.23
N GLU A 23 0.43 -22.90 31.25
CA GLU A 23 0.94 -22.35 32.51
C GLU A 23 1.05 -20.81 32.52
N LYS A 24 0.31 -20.22 33.47
CA LYS A 24 0.60 -18.98 34.23
C LYS A 24 -0.04 -17.64 33.79
N ILE A 25 -0.95 -17.20 34.65
CA ILE A 25 -1.33 -15.78 34.81
C ILE A 25 -0.25 -15.00 35.58
N ALA A 26 0.63 -15.68 36.35
CA ALA A 26 1.76 -15.08 37.05
C ALA A 26 2.96 -14.72 36.13
N ASN A 27 3.09 -15.37 34.97
CA ASN A 27 4.18 -15.17 33.99
C ASN A 27 3.85 -14.09 32.95
N LEU A 28 2.64 -13.53 32.97
CA LEU A 28 2.25 -12.50 32.01
C LEU A 28 2.98 -11.18 32.28
N ASN A 29 3.28 -10.86 33.55
CA ASN A 29 4.07 -9.69 33.89
C ASN A 29 5.53 -9.89 33.48
N ASP A 30 6.13 -11.03 33.83
CA ASP A 30 7.49 -11.40 33.41
C ASP A 30 7.63 -11.40 31.89
N LEU A 31 6.66 -11.98 31.16
CA LEU A 31 6.65 -11.97 29.71
C LEU A 31 6.48 -10.55 29.12
N THR A 32 5.74 -9.67 29.81
CA THR A 32 5.63 -8.27 29.41
C THR A 32 6.98 -7.57 29.55
N GLU A 33 7.67 -7.76 30.68
CA GLU A 33 9.00 -7.19 30.91
C GLU A 33 10.04 -7.74 29.93
N GLU A 34 10.00 -9.03 29.62
CA GLU A 34 10.86 -9.65 28.60
C GLU A 34 10.64 -9.03 27.22
N VAL A 35 9.38 -8.82 26.81
CA VAL A 35 9.08 -8.17 25.52
C VAL A 35 9.57 -6.72 25.53
N GLU A 36 9.37 -5.97 26.62
CA GLU A 36 9.88 -4.60 26.76
C GLU A 36 11.41 -4.55 26.60
N LEU A 37 12.12 -5.48 27.23
CA LEU A 37 13.57 -5.62 27.11
C LEU A 37 13.99 -5.99 25.69
N CYS A 38 13.30 -6.93 25.05
CA CYS A 38 13.56 -7.29 23.65
C CYS A 38 13.40 -6.09 22.72
N VAL A 39 12.32 -5.32 22.84
CA VAL A 39 12.10 -4.11 22.04
C VAL A 39 13.19 -3.07 22.28
N LYS A 40 13.61 -2.90 23.55
CA LYS A 40 14.70 -1.98 23.89
C LYS A 40 16.03 -2.43 23.28
N ILE A 41 16.40 -3.69 23.44
CA ILE A 41 17.65 -4.26 22.87
C ILE A 41 17.65 -4.10 21.34
N LEU A 42 16.53 -4.42 20.68
CA LEU A 42 16.42 -4.24 19.24
C LEU A 42 16.54 -2.77 18.83
N SER A 43 15.94 -1.85 19.58
CA SER A 43 16.08 -0.41 19.33
C SER A 43 17.53 0.04 19.46
N ASP A 44 18.21 -0.36 20.55
CA ASP A 44 19.61 -0.04 20.81
C ASP A 44 20.53 -0.61 19.71
N ILE A 45 20.29 -1.85 19.25
CA ILE A 45 21.01 -2.45 18.11
C ILE A 45 20.81 -1.60 16.86
N MET A 46 19.57 -1.24 16.52
CA MET A 46 19.30 -0.48 15.31
C MET A 46 19.93 0.92 15.34
N ASP A 47 19.98 1.56 16.51
CA ASP A 47 20.62 2.87 16.68
C ASP A 47 22.15 2.78 16.52
N LEU A 48 22.78 1.75 17.10
CA LEU A 48 24.21 1.50 16.92
C LEU A 48 24.57 1.23 15.45
N LEU A 49 23.76 0.42 14.76
CA LEU A 49 23.96 0.13 13.33
C LEU A 49 23.77 1.37 12.45
N PHE A 50 22.87 2.27 12.84
CA PHE A 50 22.58 3.49 12.08
C PHE A 50 23.71 4.52 12.16
N VAL A 51 24.37 4.64 13.31
CA VAL A 51 25.47 5.61 13.52
C VAL A 51 26.80 5.13 12.96
N ALA A 52 26.93 3.82 12.70
CA ALA A 52 28.14 3.23 12.17
C ALA A 52 28.50 3.77 10.76
N PRO A 53 29.79 3.69 10.36
CA PRO A 53 30.23 4.13 9.04
C PRO A 53 29.42 3.48 7.89
N PRO A 54 29.08 4.23 6.84
CA PRO A 54 28.34 3.68 5.70
C PRO A 54 29.02 2.43 5.12
N GLY A 55 28.27 1.35 4.98
CA GLY A 55 28.74 0.09 4.42
C GLY A 55 29.41 -0.87 5.41
N SER A 56 29.78 -0.44 6.63
CA SER A 56 30.41 -1.33 7.61
C SER A 56 29.42 -2.29 8.27
N THR A 57 28.12 -2.00 8.19
CA THR A 57 27.04 -2.73 8.88
C THR A 57 26.20 -3.62 7.96
N ILE A 58 26.58 -3.81 6.70
CA ILE A 58 25.81 -4.61 5.72
C ILE A 58 25.53 -6.02 6.26
N ARG A 59 26.53 -6.68 6.84
CA ARG A 59 26.37 -8.04 7.39
C ARG A 59 25.46 -8.06 8.62
N ASP A 60 25.59 -7.07 9.50
CA ASP A 60 24.80 -6.99 10.72
C ASP A 60 23.33 -6.68 10.41
N ILE A 61 23.07 -5.76 9.47
CA ILE A 61 21.71 -5.46 8.99
C ILE A 61 21.12 -6.70 8.31
N THR A 62 21.92 -7.45 7.54
CA THR A 62 21.46 -8.72 6.94
C THR A 62 21.03 -9.72 8.01
N GLU A 63 21.81 -9.88 9.07
CA GLU A 63 21.47 -10.79 10.18
C GLU A 63 20.19 -10.35 10.89
N VAL A 64 20.08 -9.07 11.28
CA VAL A 64 18.88 -8.53 11.95
C VAL A 64 17.65 -8.67 11.07
N MET A 65 17.78 -8.35 9.78
CA MET A 65 16.70 -8.47 8.81
C MET A 65 16.19 -9.92 8.71
N LEU A 66 17.09 -10.89 8.56
CA LEU A 66 16.70 -12.30 8.41
C LEU A 66 16.12 -12.90 9.69
N THR A 67 16.64 -12.51 10.86
CA THR A 67 16.25 -13.12 12.14
C THR A 67 15.07 -12.44 12.83
N VAL A 68 14.94 -11.11 12.69
CA VAL A 68 14.03 -10.31 13.53
C VAL A 68 12.85 -9.73 12.75
N LEU A 69 13.01 -9.39 11.47
CA LEU A 69 12.04 -8.56 10.74
C LEU A 69 10.64 -9.17 10.73
N ARG A 70 10.51 -10.45 10.35
CA ARG A 70 9.19 -11.11 10.27
C ARG A 70 8.54 -11.23 11.65
N THR A 71 9.33 -11.54 12.69
CA THR A 71 8.85 -11.60 14.07
C THR A 71 8.34 -10.25 14.56
N VAL A 72 9.02 -9.15 14.25
CA VAL A 72 8.58 -7.79 14.60
C VAL A 72 7.29 -7.42 13.87
N ILE A 73 7.16 -7.78 12.59
CA ILE A 73 5.93 -7.58 11.81
C ILE A 73 4.76 -8.32 12.46
N GLN A 74 4.91 -9.62 12.71
CA GLN A 74 3.87 -10.46 13.31
C GLN A 74 3.53 -10.02 14.74
N SER A 75 4.52 -9.58 15.51
CA SER A 75 4.34 -8.99 16.84
C SER A 75 3.54 -7.69 16.78
N THR A 76 3.79 -6.84 15.78
CA THR A 76 3.03 -5.60 15.55
C THR A 76 1.58 -5.89 15.19
N ILE A 77 1.31 -6.93 14.39
CA ILE A 77 -0.04 -7.38 14.03
C ILE A 77 -0.80 -7.92 15.26
N ALA A 78 -0.13 -8.73 16.08
CA ALA A 78 -0.75 -9.40 17.22
C ALA A 78 -1.00 -8.47 18.41
N MET A 79 -0.20 -7.42 18.56
CA MET A 79 -0.24 -6.52 19.70
C MET A 79 -1.46 -5.58 19.64
N ASP A 80 -2.09 -5.39 20.80
CA ASP A 80 -3.20 -4.46 20.95
C ASP A 80 -2.73 -3.02 20.72
N ARG A 81 -3.56 -2.23 20.04
CA ARG A 81 -3.20 -0.90 19.58
C ARG A 81 -2.98 0.10 20.71
N GLU A 82 -3.64 -0.15 21.84
CA GLU A 82 -3.50 0.64 23.07
C GLU A 82 -2.23 0.30 23.85
N SER A 83 -1.51 -0.76 23.47
CA SER A 83 -0.25 -1.12 24.14
C SER A 83 0.81 -0.03 23.87
N PRO A 84 1.50 0.45 24.92
CA PRO A 84 2.54 1.47 24.77
C PRO A 84 3.73 0.96 23.92
N LEU A 85 3.83 -0.34 23.70
CA LEU A 85 4.92 -0.96 22.94
C LEU A 85 4.71 -0.98 21.44
N VAL A 86 3.49 -0.70 20.94
CA VAL A 86 3.23 -0.78 19.48
C VAL A 86 4.05 0.27 18.75
N GLY A 87 4.10 1.50 19.27
CA GLY A 87 4.93 2.56 18.71
C GLY A 87 6.39 2.14 18.64
N SER A 88 6.93 1.51 19.68
CA SER A 88 8.32 1.05 19.71
C SER A 88 8.59 -0.11 18.74
N LEU A 89 7.68 -1.09 18.61
CA LEU A 89 7.82 -2.14 17.60
C LEU A 89 7.80 -1.57 16.17
N VAL A 90 6.90 -0.62 15.91
CA VAL A 90 6.84 0.06 14.62
C VAL A 90 8.14 0.84 14.38
N ALA A 91 8.69 1.51 15.39
CA ALA A 91 9.97 2.20 15.27
C ALA A 91 11.11 1.23 14.91
N VAL A 92 11.18 0.06 15.56
CA VAL A 92 12.15 -1.00 15.23
C VAL A 92 11.96 -1.47 13.80
N MET A 93 10.74 -1.84 13.40
CA MET A 93 10.42 -2.29 12.04
C MET A 93 10.83 -1.25 10.99
N ILE A 94 10.46 0.00 11.19
CA ILE A 94 10.81 1.11 10.29
C ILE A 94 12.32 1.33 10.27
N SER A 95 13.01 1.17 11.39
CA SER A 95 14.48 1.29 11.45
C SER A 95 15.18 0.19 10.65
N VAL A 96 14.70 -1.06 10.69
CA VAL A 96 15.21 -2.15 9.84
C VAL A 96 15.04 -1.79 8.37
N PHE A 97 13.81 -1.48 7.92
CA PHE A 97 13.56 -1.13 6.51
C PHE A 97 14.33 0.12 6.05
N ARG A 98 14.51 1.10 6.93
CA ARG A 98 15.27 2.32 6.64
C ARG A 98 16.72 1.99 6.27
N GLN A 99 17.33 1.05 7.00
CA GLN A 99 18.74 0.66 6.85
C GLN A 99 18.97 -0.38 5.76
N MET A 100 17.94 -1.15 5.38
CA MET A 100 18.00 -2.07 4.24
C MET A 100 18.31 -1.33 2.92
N THR A 101 19.22 -1.87 2.13
CA THR A 101 19.55 -1.41 0.77
C THR A 101 18.94 -2.36 -0.27
N ALA A 102 19.09 -2.06 -1.58
CA ALA A 102 18.63 -2.97 -2.63
C ALA A 102 19.17 -4.41 -2.47
N PHE A 103 20.45 -4.54 -2.10
CA PHE A 103 21.08 -5.81 -1.76
C PHE A 103 20.33 -6.57 -0.65
N HIS A 104 19.96 -5.86 0.42
CA HIS A 104 19.25 -6.48 1.55
C HIS A 104 17.85 -6.94 1.15
N PHE A 105 17.10 -6.12 0.39
CA PHE A 105 15.79 -6.53 -0.13
C PHE A 105 15.90 -7.78 -1.01
N GLU A 106 16.83 -7.81 -1.97
CA GLU A 106 17.06 -8.97 -2.83
C GLU A 106 17.39 -10.23 -2.01
N MET A 107 18.33 -10.12 -1.06
CA MET A 107 18.68 -11.23 -0.16
C MET A 107 17.49 -11.72 0.68
N TYR A 108 16.65 -10.80 1.18
CA TYR A 108 15.48 -11.15 1.98
C TYR A 108 14.44 -11.91 1.16
N ILE A 109 14.15 -11.46 -0.07
CA ILE A 109 13.19 -12.13 -0.96
C ILE A 109 13.68 -13.52 -1.34
N CYS A 110 14.98 -13.68 -1.63
CA CYS A 110 15.60 -14.96 -1.95
C CYS A 110 15.70 -15.94 -0.76
N HIS A 111 15.51 -15.46 0.47
CA HIS A 111 15.58 -16.30 1.67
C HIS A 111 14.32 -17.16 1.88
N PHE A 112 13.17 -16.76 1.32
CA PHE A 112 11.94 -17.53 1.46
C PHE A 112 12.03 -18.87 0.73
N ALA A 113 11.72 -19.97 1.44
CA ALA A 113 11.83 -21.32 0.90
C ALA A 113 10.84 -21.58 -0.24
N THR A 114 9.63 -21.01 -0.14
CA THR A 114 8.58 -21.20 -1.14
C THR A 114 7.94 -19.88 -1.56
N PRO A 115 7.34 -19.80 -2.78
CA PRO A 115 6.53 -18.66 -3.19
C PRO A 115 5.35 -18.39 -2.25
N THR A 116 4.81 -19.41 -1.60
CA THR A 116 3.73 -19.26 -0.62
C THR A 116 4.23 -18.52 0.63
N ASP A 117 5.40 -18.88 1.16
CA ASP A 117 5.97 -18.19 2.33
C ASP A 117 6.25 -16.71 2.04
N LEU A 118 6.70 -16.42 0.82
CA LEU A 118 6.92 -15.06 0.33
C LEU A 118 5.59 -14.29 0.19
N LEU A 119 4.56 -14.94 -0.35
CA LEU A 119 3.22 -14.37 -0.48
C LEU A 119 2.65 -14.02 0.89
N ASP A 120 2.75 -14.93 1.86
CA ASP A 120 2.30 -14.69 3.24
C ASP A 120 3.01 -13.49 3.87
N PHE A 121 4.34 -13.38 3.69
CA PHE A 121 5.07 -12.20 4.15
C PHE A 121 4.58 -10.91 3.48
N LEU A 122 4.41 -10.90 2.15
CA LEU A 122 3.90 -9.72 1.43
C LEU A 122 2.52 -9.31 1.93
N MET A 123 1.66 -10.29 2.19
CA MET A 123 0.33 -10.10 2.75
C MET A 123 0.39 -9.48 4.15
N GLU A 124 1.24 -10.00 5.03
CA GLU A 124 1.47 -9.46 6.37
C GLU A 124 1.97 -8.01 6.33
N ILE A 125 3.01 -7.71 5.56
CA ILE A 125 3.63 -6.39 5.55
C ILE A 125 2.74 -5.33 4.89
N LEU A 126 2.04 -5.67 3.79
CA LEU A 126 1.11 -4.74 3.15
C LEU A 126 -0.07 -4.42 4.08
N LEU A 127 -0.55 -5.40 4.86
CA LEU A 127 -1.58 -5.17 5.86
C LEU A 127 -1.08 -4.23 6.96
N VAL A 128 0.13 -4.45 7.49
CA VAL A 128 0.72 -3.56 8.50
C VAL A 128 0.89 -2.15 7.96
N PHE A 129 1.43 -1.97 6.75
CA PHE A 129 1.59 -0.64 6.15
C PHE A 129 0.24 0.07 5.96
N LYS A 130 -0.77 -0.63 5.44
CA LYS A 130 -2.13 -0.09 5.32
C LYS A 130 -2.70 0.30 6.69
N ASP A 131 -2.48 -0.52 7.70
CA ASP A 131 -2.92 -0.24 9.06
C ASP A 131 -2.26 1.01 9.62
N LEU A 132 -0.94 1.15 9.48
CA LEU A 132 -0.17 2.26 10.03
C LEU A 132 -0.52 3.62 9.42
N VAL A 133 -0.96 3.66 8.16
CA VAL A 133 -1.40 4.91 7.52
C VAL A 133 -2.87 5.23 7.81
N SER A 134 -3.71 4.20 8.02
CA SER A 134 -5.13 4.38 8.34
C SER A 134 -5.33 4.72 9.82
N ARG A 135 -4.54 4.09 10.68
CA ARG A 135 -4.47 4.31 12.11
C ARG A 135 -3.01 4.62 12.38
N PRO A 136 -2.61 5.87 12.67
CA PRO A 136 -1.23 6.18 13.07
C PRO A 136 -0.92 5.63 14.47
N VAL A 137 0.33 5.25 14.74
CA VAL A 137 0.80 4.93 16.11
C VAL A 137 1.35 6.15 16.83
N TYR A 138 1.83 7.13 16.06
CA TYR A 138 2.45 8.33 16.59
C TYR A 138 1.44 9.50 16.63
N PRO A 139 1.60 10.42 17.59
CA PRO A 139 0.84 11.67 17.60
C PRO A 139 0.97 12.46 16.29
N MET A 140 -0.12 13.10 15.86
CA MET A 140 -0.18 13.82 14.58
C MET A 140 0.77 15.03 14.47
N ASP A 141 1.19 15.58 15.60
CA ASP A 141 2.16 16.67 15.71
C ASP A 141 3.62 16.19 15.55
N TRP A 142 3.89 14.88 15.63
CA TRP A 142 5.20 14.27 15.39
C TRP A 142 5.50 14.15 13.88
N SER A 143 5.36 15.26 13.17
CA SER A 143 5.41 15.32 11.71
C SER A 143 6.72 14.79 11.12
N GLU A 144 7.87 15.03 11.75
CA GLU A 144 9.16 14.50 11.27
C GLU A 144 9.20 12.97 11.36
N MET A 145 8.65 12.38 12.44
CA MET A 145 8.56 10.92 12.60
C MET A 145 7.61 10.30 11.57
N ILE A 146 6.42 10.91 11.38
CA ILE A 146 5.43 10.46 10.41
C ILE A 146 5.97 10.54 8.98
N MET A 147 6.66 11.63 8.62
CA MET A 147 7.25 11.78 7.28
C MET A 147 8.42 10.82 7.06
N LEU A 148 9.25 10.57 8.07
CA LEU A 148 10.30 9.55 7.99
C LEU A 148 9.70 8.16 7.79
N GLN A 149 8.70 7.78 8.59
CA GLN A 149 7.98 6.51 8.44
C GLN A 149 7.42 6.38 7.02
N ASN A 150 6.73 7.41 6.52
CA ASN A 150 6.12 7.39 5.20
C ASN A 150 7.16 7.27 4.07
N SER A 151 8.30 7.94 4.21
CA SER A 151 9.41 7.82 3.25
C SER A 151 9.98 6.40 3.21
N VAL A 152 10.09 5.73 4.36
CA VAL A 152 10.56 4.34 4.45
C VAL A 152 9.52 3.38 3.88
N ILE A 153 8.23 3.56 4.21
CA ILE A 153 7.13 2.76 3.65
C ILE A 153 7.10 2.88 2.12
N LEU A 154 7.20 4.10 1.57
CA LEU A 154 7.24 4.31 0.12
C LEU A 154 8.40 3.55 -0.54
N LYS A 155 9.60 3.65 0.03
CA LYS A 155 10.77 2.90 -0.45
C LYS A 155 10.49 1.40 -0.46
N SER A 156 9.97 0.85 0.64
CA SER A 156 9.65 -0.58 0.75
C SER A 156 8.54 -1.01 -0.23
N LEU A 157 7.49 -0.20 -0.40
CA LEU A 157 6.40 -0.47 -1.36
C LEU A 157 6.92 -0.62 -2.79
N ARG A 158 7.95 0.13 -3.19
CA ARG A 158 8.59 0.00 -4.52
C ARG A 158 9.34 -1.32 -4.69
N PHE A 159 10.03 -1.79 -3.64
CA PHE A 159 10.63 -3.11 -3.70
C PHE A 159 9.56 -4.19 -3.80
N PHE A 160 8.50 -4.08 -3.01
CA PHE A 160 7.42 -5.06 -3.01
C PHE A 160 6.58 -5.05 -4.29
N SER A 161 6.38 -3.90 -4.95
CA SER A 161 5.72 -3.85 -6.27
C SER A 161 6.51 -4.67 -7.31
N HIS A 162 7.84 -4.51 -7.33
CA HIS A 162 8.71 -5.28 -8.21
C HIS A 162 8.67 -6.78 -7.86
N THR A 163 8.76 -7.14 -6.58
CA THR A 163 8.60 -8.54 -6.14
C THR A 163 7.27 -9.14 -6.59
N ILE A 164 6.16 -8.40 -6.43
CA ILE A 164 4.83 -8.87 -6.86
C ILE A 164 4.78 -9.14 -8.35
N ARG A 165 5.29 -8.20 -9.15
CA ARG A 165 5.36 -8.35 -10.60
C ARG A 165 6.23 -9.54 -11.01
N ASP A 166 7.40 -9.69 -10.40
CA ASP A 166 8.40 -10.64 -10.87
C ASP A 166 8.07 -12.09 -10.46
N PHE A 167 7.45 -12.28 -9.28
CA PHE A 167 7.14 -13.62 -8.75
C PHE A 167 5.69 -14.06 -8.94
N PHE A 168 4.74 -13.12 -9.03
CA PHE A 168 3.30 -13.42 -8.95
C PHE A 168 2.49 -12.89 -10.15
N PHE A 169 3.16 -12.67 -11.29
CA PHE A 169 2.50 -12.39 -12.57
C PHE A 169 2.18 -13.67 -13.35
N THR A 170 3.17 -14.54 -13.58
CA THR A 170 3.00 -15.77 -14.38
C THR A 170 2.06 -16.77 -13.73
N LYS A 171 2.28 -17.06 -12.43
CA LYS A 171 1.29 -17.70 -11.57
C LYS A 171 0.55 -16.56 -10.88
N PHE A 172 -0.53 -16.12 -11.50
CA PHE A 172 -1.18 -14.88 -11.13
C PHE A 172 -1.81 -14.97 -9.73
N GLU A 173 -1.26 -14.24 -8.77
CA GLU A 173 -1.82 -14.15 -7.41
C GLU A 173 -2.64 -12.88 -7.24
N HIS A 174 -3.93 -12.95 -7.59
CA HIS A 174 -4.85 -11.81 -7.54
C HIS A 174 -4.77 -11.03 -6.22
N GLN A 175 -4.68 -11.73 -5.08
CA GLN A 175 -4.64 -11.10 -3.76
C GLN A 175 -3.39 -10.24 -3.55
N ALA A 176 -2.22 -10.65 -4.04
CA ALA A 176 -0.98 -9.87 -3.88
C ALA A 176 -1.12 -8.50 -4.56
N TRP A 177 -1.58 -8.50 -5.81
CA TRP A 177 -1.82 -7.28 -6.60
C TRP A 177 -2.92 -6.42 -5.97
N ASN A 178 -4.03 -7.03 -5.56
CA ASN A 178 -5.16 -6.30 -4.97
C ASN A 178 -4.77 -5.61 -3.67
N ASN A 179 -4.07 -6.32 -2.78
CA ASN A 179 -3.62 -5.77 -1.50
C ASN A 179 -2.54 -4.71 -1.67
N PHE A 180 -1.69 -4.83 -2.72
CA PHE A 180 -0.78 -3.76 -3.10
C PHE A 180 -1.55 -2.48 -3.46
N PHE A 181 -2.54 -2.56 -4.35
CA PHE A 181 -3.32 -1.37 -4.75
C PHE A 181 -4.00 -0.72 -3.56
N HIS A 182 -4.70 -1.50 -2.72
CA HIS A 182 -5.37 -0.94 -1.54
C HIS A 182 -4.38 -0.32 -0.54
N CYS A 183 -3.22 -0.94 -0.32
CA CYS A 183 -2.19 -0.40 0.57
C CYS A 183 -1.61 0.91 0.02
N ALA A 184 -1.20 0.93 -1.25
CA ALA A 184 -0.62 2.10 -1.89
C ALA A 184 -1.62 3.26 -2.01
N ILE A 185 -2.89 2.98 -2.28
CA ILE A 185 -3.96 4.00 -2.31
C ILE A 185 -4.25 4.52 -0.90
N SER A 186 -4.32 3.65 0.12
CA SER A 186 -4.48 4.09 1.52
C SER A 186 -3.30 4.96 1.96
N PHE A 187 -2.09 4.64 1.51
CA PHE A 187 -0.91 5.46 1.74
C PHE A 187 -1.04 6.83 1.07
N LEU A 188 -1.57 6.91 -0.15
CA LEU A 188 -1.77 8.16 -0.89
C LEU A 188 -2.82 9.07 -0.28
N THR A 189 -3.94 8.50 0.17
CA THR A 189 -5.12 9.23 0.64
C THR A 189 -5.04 9.60 2.12
N GLN A 190 -4.03 9.10 2.84
CA GLN A 190 -3.86 9.39 4.27
C GLN A 190 -3.78 10.90 4.56
N PRO A 191 -4.33 11.38 5.70
CA PRO A 191 -4.32 12.81 6.05
C PRO A 191 -2.92 13.43 6.10
N ALA A 192 -1.92 12.68 6.53
CA ALA A 192 -0.55 13.16 6.67
C ALA A 192 0.09 13.58 5.34
N LEU A 193 -0.36 13.02 4.21
CA LEU A 193 0.14 13.35 2.88
C LEU A 193 -0.73 14.36 2.12
N GLN A 194 -1.87 14.80 2.67
CA GLN A 194 -2.68 15.85 2.03
C GLN A 194 -2.05 17.23 2.26
N LEU A 195 -0.94 17.48 1.56
CA LEU A 195 -0.05 18.63 1.79
C LEU A 195 -0.76 19.98 1.59
N ASP A 196 -1.85 20.01 0.83
CA ASP A 196 -2.66 21.18 0.54
C ASP A 196 -3.44 21.67 1.77
N ASN A 197 -3.59 20.80 2.79
CA ASN A 197 -4.16 21.15 4.10
C ASN A 197 -3.12 21.76 5.05
N PHE A 198 -1.84 21.84 4.65
CA PHE A 198 -0.77 22.38 5.48
C PHE A 198 -0.43 23.83 5.13
N SER A 199 0.20 24.52 6.08
CA SER A 199 0.78 25.85 5.80
C SER A 199 1.83 25.76 4.69
N ALA A 200 1.98 26.83 3.92
CA ALA A 200 2.97 26.91 2.85
C ALA A 200 4.38 26.53 3.31
N ASN A 201 4.79 26.98 4.50
CA ASN A 201 6.10 26.65 5.08
C ASN A 201 6.25 25.16 5.40
N LYS A 202 5.23 24.53 6.00
CA LYS A 202 5.27 23.09 6.31
C LYS A 202 5.32 22.26 5.02
N ARG A 203 4.47 22.59 4.05
CA ARG A 203 4.46 21.96 2.72
C ARG A 203 5.83 22.09 2.03
N TRP A 204 6.42 23.28 2.01
CA TRP A 204 7.72 23.52 1.40
C TRP A 204 8.82 22.68 2.04
N ARG A 205 8.89 22.61 3.38
CA ARG A 205 9.86 21.78 4.10
C ARG A 205 9.73 20.30 3.75
N ILE A 206 8.50 19.78 3.74
CA ILE A 206 8.24 18.38 3.40
C ILE A 206 8.69 18.08 1.97
N VAL A 207 8.24 18.87 0.99
CA VAL A 207 8.59 18.66 -0.42
C VAL A 207 10.09 18.83 -0.68
N SER A 208 10.74 19.80 -0.02
CA SER A 208 12.18 19.99 -0.16
C SER A 208 12.98 18.77 0.33
N ARG A 209 12.52 18.10 1.39
CA ARG A 209 13.24 16.97 2.00
C ARG A 209 12.86 15.61 1.40
N TYR A 210 11.57 15.38 1.15
CA TYR A 210 11.02 14.07 0.79
C TYR A 210 10.44 14.02 -0.63
N LYS A 211 10.43 15.14 -1.36
CA LYS A 211 9.61 15.33 -2.57
C LYS A 211 8.12 15.15 -2.27
N ASP A 212 7.28 15.20 -3.30
CA ASP A 212 5.87 14.86 -3.12
C ASP A 212 5.71 13.35 -3.22
N MET A 213 5.67 12.69 -2.07
CA MET A 213 5.49 11.23 -1.99
C MET A 213 4.19 10.76 -2.67
N ARG A 214 3.21 11.65 -2.87
CA ARG A 214 1.98 11.29 -3.59
C ARG A 214 2.22 11.05 -5.06
N ARG A 215 3.04 11.88 -5.71
CA ARG A 215 3.43 11.68 -7.11
C ARG A 215 4.14 10.34 -7.28
N GLU A 216 5.13 10.12 -6.42
CA GLU A 216 5.99 8.95 -6.43
C GLU A 216 5.21 7.63 -6.26
N THR A 217 4.22 7.57 -5.36
CA THR A 217 3.36 6.39 -5.21
C THR A 217 2.37 6.25 -6.35
N GLY A 218 1.81 7.35 -6.87
CA GLY A 218 0.88 7.33 -7.99
C GLY A 218 1.51 6.77 -9.27
N PHE A 219 2.78 7.13 -9.55
CA PHE A 219 3.53 6.54 -10.65
C PHE A 219 3.75 5.03 -10.46
N GLU A 220 3.96 4.57 -9.24
CA GLU A 220 4.14 3.16 -8.95
C GLU A 220 2.83 2.37 -9.12
N ILE A 221 1.70 2.91 -8.65
CA ILE A 221 0.36 2.33 -8.89
C ILE A 221 0.08 2.25 -10.38
N ARG A 222 0.35 3.33 -11.12
CA ARG A 222 0.20 3.37 -12.58
C ARG A 222 1.05 2.30 -13.25
N SER A 223 2.32 2.19 -12.87
CA SER A 223 3.22 1.16 -13.39
C SER A 223 2.66 -0.24 -13.14
N MET A 224 2.21 -0.53 -11.92
CA MET A 224 1.61 -1.82 -11.57
C MET A 224 0.34 -2.10 -12.36
N TRP A 225 -0.56 -1.13 -12.50
CA TRP A 225 -1.79 -1.26 -13.29
C TRP A 225 -1.50 -1.66 -14.74
N PHE A 226 -0.58 -0.95 -15.40
CA PHE A 226 -0.25 -1.27 -16.80
C PHE A 226 0.53 -2.59 -16.97
N ASN A 227 1.15 -3.10 -15.90
CA ASN A 227 1.81 -4.42 -15.90
C ASN A 227 0.85 -5.59 -15.64
N LEU A 228 -0.43 -5.36 -15.28
CA LEU A 228 -1.41 -6.44 -15.07
C LEU A 228 -1.75 -7.24 -16.34
N GLY A 229 -1.50 -6.68 -17.53
CA GLY A 229 -1.79 -7.34 -18.81
C GLY A 229 -3.26 -7.76 -18.93
N GLN A 230 -3.50 -9.03 -19.27
CA GLN A 230 -4.85 -9.60 -19.42
C GLN A 230 -5.64 -9.71 -18.10
N HIS A 231 -4.99 -9.53 -16.95
CA HIS A 231 -5.61 -9.70 -15.64
C HIS A 231 -6.36 -8.46 -15.15
N LYS A 232 -6.23 -7.31 -15.83
CA LYS A 232 -6.87 -6.04 -15.44
C LYS A 232 -8.38 -6.16 -15.23
N ILE A 233 -9.07 -6.91 -16.09
CA ILE A 233 -10.52 -7.11 -16.01
C ILE A 233 -10.96 -7.79 -14.70
N GLN A 234 -10.06 -8.53 -14.02
CA GLN A 234 -10.36 -9.14 -12.71
C GLN A 234 -10.53 -8.10 -11.59
N PHE A 235 -10.01 -6.87 -11.79
CA PHE A 235 -10.08 -5.78 -10.83
C PHE A 235 -11.18 -4.77 -11.15
N VAL A 236 -11.70 -4.76 -12.38
CA VAL A 236 -12.80 -3.89 -12.79
C VAL A 236 -14.12 -4.61 -12.52
N PRO A 237 -15.10 -3.99 -11.86
CA PRO A 237 -15.14 -2.60 -11.40
C PRO A 237 -14.62 -2.37 -9.96
N SER A 238 -14.25 -3.43 -9.22
CA SER A 238 -14.03 -3.37 -7.76
C SER A 238 -13.01 -2.33 -7.28
N VAL A 239 -11.98 -1.99 -8.07
CA VAL A 239 -10.97 -0.99 -7.67
C VAL A 239 -11.30 0.44 -8.11
N VAL A 240 -12.35 0.66 -8.91
CA VAL A 240 -12.68 1.98 -9.49
C VAL A 240 -12.80 3.04 -8.41
N GLY A 241 -13.54 2.77 -7.33
CA GLY A 241 -13.69 3.70 -6.21
C GLY A 241 -12.37 4.06 -5.52
N SER A 242 -11.48 3.08 -5.32
CA SER A 242 -10.16 3.32 -4.71
C SER A 242 -9.28 4.19 -5.63
N PHE A 243 -9.29 3.93 -6.93
CA PHE A 243 -8.52 4.74 -7.90
C PHE A 243 -9.09 6.17 -7.99
N LEU A 244 -10.41 6.31 -7.91
CA LEU A 244 -11.08 7.60 -7.87
C LEU A 244 -10.63 8.44 -6.68
N GLU A 245 -10.57 7.84 -5.49
CA GLU A 245 -10.07 8.51 -4.29
C GLU A 245 -8.65 9.07 -4.47
N MET A 246 -7.75 8.31 -5.12
CA MET A 246 -6.40 8.75 -5.45
C MET A 246 -6.42 9.91 -6.46
N THR A 247 -7.20 9.81 -7.54
CA THR A 247 -7.19 10.83 -8.60
C THR A 247 -7.78 12.17 -8.14
N LEU A 248 -8.68 12.15 -7.15
CA LEU A 248 -9.27 13.37 -6.58
C LEU A 248 -8.29 14.17 -5.69
N ILE A 249 -7.10 13.65 -5.39
CA ILE A 249 -6.06 14.40 -4.66
C ILE A 249 -5.65 15.64 -5.47
N PRO A 250 -5.58 16.85 -4.87
CA PRO A 250 -5.22 18.10 -5.56
C PRO A 250 -3.73 18.20 -5.87
N GLU A 251 -3.26 17.29 -6.71
CA GLU A 251 -1.88 17.22 -7.18
C GLU A 251 -1.89 16.95 -8.69
N THR A 252 -1.49 17.95 -9.49
CA THR A 252 -1.71 17.99 -10.94
C THR A 252 -0.96 16.89 -11.69
N GLU A 253 0.28 16.58 -11.32
CA GLU A 253 1.06 15.55 -12.03
C GLU A 253 0.54 14.14 -11.76
N LEU A 254 0.16 13.88 -10.50
CA LEU A 254 -0.53 12.67 -10.07
C LEU A 254 -1.82 12.48 -10.87
N ARG A 255 -2.67 13.51 -10.95
CA ARG A 255 -3.91 13.49 -11.74
C ARG A 255 -3.62 13.15 -13.21
N ARG A 256 -2.72 13.89 -13.85
CA ARG A 256 -2.34 13.67 -15.27
C ARG A 256 -1.85 12.25 -15.53
N ALA A 257 -1.09 11.67 -14.60
CA ALA A 257 -0.57 10.33 -14.76
C ALA A 257 -1.61 9.23 -14.51
N THR A 258 -2.55 9.45 -13.60
CA THR A 258 -3.46 8.41 -13.10
C THR A 258 -4.85 8.42 -13.74
N ILE A 259 -5.37 9.57 -14.18
CA ILE A 259 -6.67 9.65 -14.89
C ILE A 259 -6.74 8.71 -16.11
N PRO A 260 -5.69 8.57 -16.95
CA PRO A 260 -5.72 7.64 -18.09
C PRO A 260 -5.99 6.18 -17.73
N ILE A 261 -5.84 5.79 -16.46
CA ILE A 261 -6.17 4.44 -15.99
C ILE A 261 -7.67 4.14 -16.15
N PHE A 262 -8.54 5.14 -15.97
CA PHE A 262 -9.99 4.96 -16.17
C PHE A 262 -10.32 4.61 -17.61
N PHE A 263 -9.65 5.25 -18.58
CA PHE A 263 -9.80 4.90 -19.98
C PHE A 263 -9.33 3.47 -20.29
N ASP A 264 -8.26 3.03 -19.63
CA ASP A 264 -7.79 1.64 -19.74
C ASP A 264 -8.76 0.64 -19.08
N MET A 265 -9.41 1.00 -17.95
CA MET A 265 -10.49 0.21 -17.35
C MET A 265 -11.70 0.06 -18.28
N MET A 266 -12.13 1.15 -18.93
CA MET A 266 -13.20 1.13 -19.93
C MET A 266 -12.86 0.18 -21.08
N GLN A 267 -11.63 0.24 -21.60
CA GLN A 267 -11.17 -0.66 -22.67
C GLN A 267 -11.14 -2.12 -22.20
N CYS A 268 -10.68 -2.39 -20.97
CA CYS A 268 -10.64 -3.73 -20.41
C CYS A 268 -12.02 -4.37 -20.37
N GLU A 269 -13.04 -3.65 -19.91
CA GLU A 269 -14.41 -4.15 -19.90
C GLU A 269 -14.98 -4.24 -21.32
N PHE A 270 -14.79 -3.21 -22.15
CA PHE A 270 -15.32 -3.17 -23.51
C PHE A 270 -14.85 -4.35 -24.36
N TYR A 271 -13.57 -4.69 -24.29
CA TYR A 271 -12.95 -5.79 -25.04
C TYR A 271 -12.99 -7.14 -24.31
N SER A 272 -13.58 -7.20 -23.12
CA SER A 272 -13.74 -8.46 -22.39
C SER A 272 -14.70 -9.41 -23.10
N ALA A 273 -14.60 -10.71 -22.80
CA ALA A 273 -15.53 -11.70 -23.32
C ALA A 273 -16.91 -11.56 -22.65
N ARG A 274 -18.00 -11.65 -23.42
CA ARG A 274 -19.38 -11.67 -22.89
C ARG A 274 -19.62 -12.88 -21.99
N ASP A 275 -19.13 -14.03 -22.43
CA ASP A 275 -19.18 -15.27 -21.67
C ASP A 275 -17.74 -15.78 -21.41
N PRO A 276 -17.26 -15.79 -20.16
CA PRO A 276 -15.95 -16.32 -19.79
C PRO A 276 -15.76 -17.82 -20.06
N TYR A 277 -16.86 -18.57 -20.20
CA TYR A 277 -16.91 -20.02 -20.38
C TYR A 277 -17.12 -20.45 -21.83
N ALA A 278 -17.42 -19.52 -22.75
CA ALA A 278 -17.54 -19.84 -24.17
C ALA A 278 -16.19 -20.29 -24.75
N GLU A 279 -16.20 -21.45 -25.44
CA GLU A 279 -15.01 -22.07 -26.04
C GLU A 279 -14.31 -21.16 -27.07
N THR A 280 -15.06 -20.25 -27.70
CA THR A 280 -14.57 -19.25 -28.64
C THR A 280 -14.27 -17.90 -27.96
N LYS A 281 -13.23 -17.88 -27.11
CA LYS A 281 -12.71 -16.65 -26.46
C LYS A 281 -12.16 -15.59 -27.43
N ARG A 282 -12.07 -15.90 -28.74
CA ARG A 282 -11.39 -15.07 -29.76
C ARG A 282 -12.27 -14.69 -30.95
N ASP A 283 -13.56 -15.03 -30.93
CA ASP A 283 -14.47 -14.53 -31.96
C ASP A 283 -14.82 -13.07 -31.65
N ALA A 284 -14.71 -12.19 -32.65
CA ALA A 284 -15.16 -10.79 -32.53
C ALA A 284 -16.65 -10.69 -32.13
N ALA A 285 -17.42 -11.76 -32.33
CA ALA A 285 -18.81 -11.89 -31.91
C ALA A 285 -18.99 -12.05 -30.38
N ASN A 286 -17.93 -12.38 -29.62
CA ASN A 286 -17.98 -12.62 -28.18
C ASN A 286 -17.44 -11.43 -27.35
N ILE A 287 -17.23 -10.26 -27.97
CA ILE A 287 -16.78 -9.05 -27.26
C ILE A 287 -17.97 -8.39 -26.54
N ARG A 288 -17.79 -7.96 -25.28
CA ARG A 288 -18.80 -7.29 -24.46
C ARG A 288 -19.37 -6.04 -25.13
N ALA A 289 -18.50 -5.21 -25.71
CA ALA A 289 -18.82 -4.02 -26.49
C ALA A 289 -19.61 -2.94 -25.72
N ASN A 290 -19.44 -2.93 -24.39
CA ASN A 290 -19.90 -1.88 -23.48
C ASN A 290 -19.02 -1.89 -22.22
N PHE A 291 -19.05 -0.82 -21.43
CA PHE A 291 -18.35 -0.70 -20.15
C PHE A 291 -19.31 -0.34 -19.00
N SER A 292 -20.51 -0.92 -19.02
CA SER A 292 -21.60 -0.52 -18.12
C SER A 292 -21.29 -0.75 -16.64
N GLU A 293 -20.52 -1.79 -16.28
CA GLU A 293 -20.15 -2.04 -14.89
C GLU A 293 -19.17 -0.98 -14.37
N PHE A 294 -18.16 -0.64 -15.18
CA PHE A 294 -17.26 0.46 -14.93
C PHE A 294 -18.01 1.79 -14.79
N GLU A 295 -18.90 2.11 -15.74
CA GLU A 295 -19.67 3.36 -15.75
C GLU A 295 -20.53 3.50 -14.49
N ASN A 296 -21.31 2.45 -14.16
CA ASN A 296 -22.18 2.45 -12.99
C ASN A 296 -21.38 2.60 -11.68
N GLU A 297 -20.25 1.89 -11.56
CA GLU A 297 -19.40 2.00 -10.36
C GLU A 297 -18.74 3.37 -10.28
N MET A 298 -18.26 3.93 -11.40
CA MET A 298 -17.64 5.26 -11.43
C MET A 298 -18.63 6.34 -11.00
N ILE A 299 -19.85 6.33 -11.54
CA ILE A 299 -20.91 7.28 -11.16
C ILE A 299 -21.25 7.13 -9.67
N ALA A 300 -21.54 5.90 -9.23
CA ALA A 300 -21.92 5.64 -7.85
C ALA A 300 -20.82 6.09 -6.86
N LYS A 301 -19.53 5.87 -7.17
CA LYS A 301 -18.43 6.28 -6.31
C LYS A 301 -18.14 7.78 -6.38
N LEU A 302 -18.29 8.39 -7.55
CA LEU A 302 -18.11 9.83 -7.70
C LEU A 302 -19.16 10.60 -6.90
N ASP A 303 -20.44 10.19 -6.97
CA ASP A 303 -21.53 10.80 -6.20
C ASP A 303 -21.20 10.79 -4.70
N ASN A 304 -20.83 9.63 -4.14
CA ASN A 304 -20.45 9.50 -2.74
C ASN A 304 -19.24 10.39 -2.35
N LEU A 305 -18.25 10.51 -3.23
CA LEU A 305 -17.03 11.28 -2.95
C LEU A 305 -17.29 12.79 -3.06
N VAL A 306 -18.11 13.22 -4.00
CA VAL A 306 -18.53 14.62 -4.16
C VAL A 306 -19.42 15.04 -3.00
N GLU A 307 -20.35 14.19 -2.55
CA GLU A 307 -21.14 14.42 -1.33
C GLU A 307 -20.24 14.55 -0.08
N ALA A 308 -19.13 13.82 -0.04
CA ALA A 308 -18.11 13.95 1.00
C ALA A 308 -17.19 15.18 0.84
N GLY A 309 -17.48 16.08 -0.11
CA GLY A 309 -16.74 17.31 -0.35
C GLY A 309 -15.40 17.12 -1.06
N ARG A 310 -15.23 16.01 -1.79
CA ARG A 310 -14.02 15.73 -2.58
C ARG A 310 -14.21 16.12 -4.05
N GLY A 311 -13.09 16.49 -4.68
CA GLY A 311 -13.08 17.00 -6.06
C GLY A 311 -13.04 18.52 -6.11
N ASP A 312 -12.59 19.04 -7.24
CA ASP A 312 -12.51 20.47 -7.53
C ASP A 312 -12.67 20.72 -9.04
N GLU A 313 -12.89 21.98 -9.43
CA GLU A 313 -13.04 22.33 -10.86
C GLU A 313 -11.80 21.95 -11.67
N HIS A 314 -10.60 22.06 -11.09
CA HIS A 314 -9.37 21.64 -11.77
C HIS A 314 -9.36 20.14 -12.10
N TYR A 315 -9.90 19.29 -11.22
CA TYR A 315 -10.05 17.87 -11.47
C TYR A 315 -11.03 17.62 -12.61
N LYS A 316 -12.19 18.29 -12.59
CA LYS A 316 -13.22 18.17 -13.64
C LYS A 316 -12.66 18.57 -15.01
N ASP A 317 -12.01 19.72 -15.10
CA ASP A 317 -11.40 20.22 -16.34
C ASP A 317 -10.35 19.23 -16.86
N LEU A 318 -9.48 18.75 -15.97
CA LEU A 318 -8.39 17.85 -16.33
C LEU A 318 -8.89 16.44 -16.71
N PHE A 319 -9.91 15.94 -16.01
CA PHE A 319 -10.57 14.69 -16.33
C PHE A 319 -11.21 14.77 -17.71
N ASN A 320 -11.96 15.85 -17.98
CA ASN A 320 -12.57 16.08 -19.28
C ASN A 320 -11.51 16.18 -20.39
N GLU A 321 -10.48 17.02 -20.23
CA GLU A 321 -9.36 17.20 -21.17
C GLU A 321 -8.74 15.84 -21.55
N ILE A 322 -8.35 15.04 -20.56
CA ILE A 322 -7.63 13.78 -20.77
C ILE A 322 -8.57 12.72 -21.35
N MET A 323 -9.71 12.49 -20.72
CA MET A 323 -10.61 11.40 -21.10
C MET A 323 -11.28 11.66 -22.45
N MET A 324 -11.64 12.91 -22.76
CA MET A 324 -12.18 13.28 -24.06
C MET A 324 -11.15 13.01 -25.16
N ASN A 325 -9.92 13.49 -25.00
CA ASN A 325 -8.85 13.26 -25.96
C ASN A 325 -8.55 11.76 -26.16
N LEU A 326 -8.58 10.94 -25.11
CA LEU A 326 -8.38 9.50 -25.23
C LEU A 326 -9.54 8.81 -25.97
N CYS A 327 -10.79 9.19 -25.65
CA CYS A 327 -11.97 8.60 -26.29
C CYS A 327 -12.10 9.01 -27.76
N GLU A 328 -11.91 10.30 -28.09
CA GLU A 328 -12.05 10.82 -29.46
C GLU A 328 -11.08 10.16 -30.46
N ASN A 329 -9.89 9.80 -29.98
CA ASN A 329 -8.85 9.15 -30.78
C ASN A 329 -8.99 7.62 -30.85
N HIS A 330 -9.98 7.02 -30.17
CA HIS A 330 -10.13 5.57 -30.11
C HIS A 330 -11.23 5.07 -31.05
N SER A 331 -10.89 4.17 -31.98
CA SER A 331 -11.73 3.82 -33.13
C SER A 331 -13.14 3.29 -32.82
N THR A 332 -13.29 2.43 -31.81
CA THR A 332 -14.55 1.73 -31.51
C THR A 332 -15.27 2.31 -30.30
N LEU A 333 -14.51 2.66 -29.26
CA LEU A 333 -15.04 3.21 -28.00
C LEU A 333 -15.45 4.68 -28.09
N LYS A 334 -15.06 5.42 -29.14
CA LYS A 334 -15.30 6.87 -29.29
C LYS A 334 -16.70 7.32 -28.90
N GLU A 335 -17.73 6.74 -29.50
CA GLU A 335 -19.11 7.21 -29.30
C GLU A 335 -19.58 7.04 -27.85
N GLN A 336 -19.40 5.84 -27.29
CA GLN A 336 -19.79 5.55 -25.90
C GLN A 336 -18.92 6.33 -24.90
N GLY A 337 -17.60 6.41 -25.14
CA GLY A 337 -16.66 7.10 -24.27
C GLY A 337 -16.86 8.60 -24.23
N VAL A 338 -17.05 9.26 -25.39
CA VAL A 338 -17.35 10.70 -25.45
C VAL A 338 -18.66 11.01 -24.73
N ARG A 339 -19.69 10.16 -24.92
CA ARG A 339 -20.96 10.32 -24.20
C ARG A 339 -20.77 10.22 -22.69
N PHE A 340 -20.00 9.23 -22.22
CA PHE A 340 -19.69 9.04 -20.80
C PHE A 340 -18.97 10.26 -20.18
N VAL A 341 -18.00 10.86 -20.89
CA VAL A 341 -17.24 12.03 -20.39
C VAL A 341 -18.06 13.32 -20.43
N ALA A 342 -19.09 13.39 -21.29
CA ALA A 342 -19.95 14.56 -21.45
C ALA A 342 -21.14 14.60 -20.46
N CYS A 343 -21.46 13.46 -19.82
CA CYS A 343 -22.41 13.39 -18.71
C CYS A 343 -21.81 14.03 -17.44
#